data_AF-A0A1V1STN2-F1
#
_entry.id   AF-A0A1V1STN2-F1
#
_cell.length_a   1.000
_cell.length_b   1.000
_cell.length_c   1.000
_cell.angle_alpha   90.00
_cell.angle_beta   90.00
_cell.angle_gamma   90.00
#
_symmetry.space_group_name_H-M   'P 1'
#
loop_
_entity.id
_entity.type
_entity.pdbx_description
1 polymer ?
#
loop_
_entity_poly.entity_id
_entity_poly.type
_entity_poly.pdbx_seq_one_letter_code
_entity_poly.pdbx_strand_id
1 'polypeptide(L)'
;MCRYRKSIFLCNHTQISAEPHTLCSAQKDYRRGKASEPCDEVSTHTLSTIRIPHLCEGCSTTKTAQDQRLAEVKKKMAELRQHLEQAYGDCMKHVSEAGLLEAKPENEGNQESEGSTKPNEVGDPVEAFLKMKMNEKYSHLMVLSDSQSK
;
A
#
# COMPACT_ATOMS: atom_id res chain seq x y z
N MET A 1 1.01 -39.77 27.21
CA MET A 1 0.99 -38.75 26.14
C MET A 1 1.14 -39.32 24.73
N CYS A 2 0.15 -39.06 23.87
CA CYS A 2 0.22 -39.32 22.43
C CYS A 2 1.04 -38.20 21.75
N ARG A 3 1.91 -38.54 20.79
CA ARG A 3 2.68 -37.52 20.07
C ARG A 3 2.02 -37.17 18.75
N TYR A 4 1.78 -35.88 18.53
CA TYR A 4 1.18 -35.34 17.32
C TYR A 4 2.20 -34.59 16.48
N ARG A 5 1.95 -34.52 15.16
CA ARG A 5 2.75 -33.69 14.26
C ARG A 5 2.23 -32.25 14.35
N LYS A 6 3.15 -31.30 14.37
CA LYS A 6 2.84 -29.87 14.36
C LYS A 6 3.31 -29.28 13.03
N SER A 7 2.42 -28.69 12.26
CA SER A 7 2.78 -27.88 11.11
C SER A 7 2.80 -26.40 11.51
N ILE A 8 3.81 -25.68 11.03
CA ILE A 8 3.92 -24.22 11.16
C ILE A 8 3.94 -23.64 9.75
N PHE A 9 2.95 -22.82 9.43
CA PHE A 9 2.84 -22.16 8.13
C PHE A 9 3.74 -20.93 8.05
N LEU A 10 3.91 -20.39 6.84
CA LEU A 10 4.67 -19.15 6.60
C LEU A 10 4.08 -17.95 7.38
N CYS A 11 2.77 -17.96 7.62
CA CYS A 11 2.09 -16.97 8.46
C CYS A 11 2.26 -17.20 9.97
N ASN A 12 3.15 -18.10 10.41
CA ASN A 12 3.34 -18.51 11.80
C ASN A 12 2.14 -19.16 12.49
N HIS A 13 1.02 -19.36 11.80
CA HIS A 13 -0.06 -20.18 12.31
C HIS A 13 0.38 -21.63 12.44
N THR A 14 -0.12 -22.27 13.50
CA THR A 14 0.23 -23.66 13.82
C THR A 14 -0.99 -24.55 13.71
N GLN A 15 -0.84 -25.70 13.09
CA GLN A 15 -1.87 -26.72 13.03
C GLN A 15 -1.30 -28.03 13.58
N ILE A 16 -2.10 -28.69 14.41
CA ILE A 16 -1.78 -30.02 14.94
C ILE A 16 -2.50 -31.04 14.07
N SER A 17 -1.82 -32.12 13.68
CA SER A 17 -2.44 -33.19 12.91
C SER A 17 -3.60 -33.81 13.68
N ALA A 18 -4.71 -34.14 12.99
CA ALA A 18 -5.83 -34.85 13.61
C ALA A 18 -5.41 -36.24 14.12
N GLU A 19 -4.45 -36.86 13.41
CA GLU A 19 -3.93 -38.17 13.78
C GLU A 19 -2.60 -38.05 14.54
N PRO A 20 -2.44 -38.78 15.67
CA PRO A 20 -1.18 -38.85 16.39
C PRO A 20 -0.14 -39.66 15.59
N HIS A 21 1.09 -39.16 15.56
CA HIS A 21 2.23 -39.86 14.97
C HIS A 21 2.64 -41.09 15.79
N THR A 22 2.57 -41.00 17.11
CA THR A 22 2.82 -42.14 18.01
C THR A 22 1.75 -42.20 19.10
N LEU A 23 1.19 -43.39 19.28
CA LEU A 23 0.16 -43.67 20.27
C LEU A 23 0.80 -44.08 21.59
N CYS A 24 0.31 -43.52 22.71
CA CYS A 24 0.68 -44.01 24.04
C CYS A 24 0.01 -45.37 24.33
N SER A 25 0.41 -46.03 25.42
CA SER A 25 -0.19 -47.29 25.88
C SER A 25 -1.70 -47.15 26.11
N ALA A 26 -2.14 -46.10 26.81
CA ALA A 26 -3.55 -45.85 27.07
C ALA A 26 -4.39 -45.78 25.78
N GLN A 27 -3.93 -45.05 24.76
CA GLN A 27 -4.61 -44.97 23.46
C GLN A 27 -4.61 -46.31 22.70
N LYS A 28 -3.54 -47.11 22.87
CA LYS A 28 -3.48 -48.46 22.29
C LYS A 28 -4.45 -49.42 22.98
N ASP A 29 -4.60 -49.32 24.29
CA ASP A 29 -5.52 -50.16 25.07
C ASP A 29 -6.98 -49.79 24.81
N TYR A 30 -7.30 -48.49 24.67
CA TYR A 30 -8.59 -48.02 24.21
C TYR A 30 -8.94 -48.59 22.81
N ARG A 31 -8.02 -48.48 21.84
CA ARG A 31 -8.22 -49.05 20.50
C ARG A 31 -8.38 -50.58 20.49
N ARG A 32 -7.90 -51.27 21.53
CA ARG A 32 -8.05 -52.72 21.72
C ARG A 32 -9.30 -53.09 22.54
N GLY A 33 -10.09 -52.11 22.98
CA GLY A 33 -11.28 -52.32 23.82
C GLY A 33 -10.98 -52.67 25.28
N LYS A 34 -9.74 -52.47 25.74
CA LYS A 34 -9.32 -52.74 27.13
C LYS A 34 -9.55 -51.56 28.08
N ALA A 35 -9.69 -50.35 27.53
CA ALA A 35 -9.96 -49.13 28.28
C ALA A 35 -11.27 -48.50 27.78
N SER A 36 -12.01 -47.84 28.68
CA SER A 36 -13.30 -47.19 28.37
C SER A 36 -13.16 -45.83 27.71
N GLU A 37 -12.05 -45.12 27.97
CA GLU A 37 -11.85 -43.74 27.54
C GLU A 37 -10.58 -43.57 26.68
N PRO A 38 -10.61 -42.68 25.67
CA PRO A 38 -9.42 -42.32 24.91
C PRO A 38 -8.47 -41.44 25.74
N CYS A 39 -7.19 -41.43 25.33
CA CYS A 39 -6.19 -40.53 25.88
C CYS A 39 -6.27 -39.16 25.19
N ASP A 40 -6.58 -38.12 25.97
CA ASP A 40 -6.66 -36.72 25.51
C ASP A 40 -5.34 -35.94 25.64
N GLU A 41 -4.28 -36.57 26.13
CA GLU A 41 -2.99 -35.91 26.30
C GLU A 41 -2.27 -35.71 24.96
N VAL A 42 -2.30 -34.47 24.48
CA VAL A 42 -1.57 -34.02 23.29
C VAL A 42 -0.17 -33.56 23.66
N SER A 43 0.85 -34.22 23.10
CA SER A 43 2.23 -33.78 23.17
C SER A 43 2.79 -33.58 21.76
N THR A 44 3.57 -32.52 21.54
CA THR A 44 4.26 -32.28 20.27
C THR A 44 5.77 -32.25 20.50
N HIS A 45 6.52 -33.04 19.74
CA HIS A 45 7.98 -33.03 19.77
C HIS A 45 8.54 -32.02 18.76
N THR A 46 9.67 -31.40 19.06
CA THR A 46 10.34 -30.43 18.18
C THR A 46 10.69 -31.03 16.82
N LEU A 47 11.24 -32.26 16.79
CA LEU A 47 11.52 -32.99 15.53
C LEU A 47 10.27 -33.39 14.74
N SER A 48 9.09 -33.39 15.35
CA SER A 48 7.81 -33.64 14.66
C SER A 48 7.16 -32.33 14.19
N THR A 49 7.89 -31.22 14.28
CA THR A 49 7.45 -29.91 13.80
C THR A 49 7.95 -29.69 12.38
N ILE A 50 7.01 -29.46 11.45
CA ILE A 50 7.30 -29.24 10.03
C ILE A 50 6.95 -27.80 9.69
N ARG A 51 7.87 -27.09 9.02
CA ARG A 51 7.60 -25.76 8.46
C ARG A 51 7.10 -25.91 7.03
N ILE A 52 5.92 -25.38 6.75
CA ILE A 52 5.30 -25.42 5.42
C ILE A 52 5.54 -24.06 4.74
N PRO A 53 6.11 -24.03 3.51
CA PRO A 53 6.42 -22.79 2.80
C PRO A 53 5.19 -22.13 2.15
N HIS A 54 4.01 -22.34 2.72
CA HIS A 54 2.74 -21.77 2.26
C HIS A 54 2.03 -21.10 3.43
N LEU A 55 1.16 -20.15 3.11
CA LEU A 55 0.22 -19.56 4.07
C LEU A 55 -0.83 -20.60 4.44
N CYS A 56 -1.39 -20.51 5.65
CA CYS A 56 -2.60 -21.27 5.95
C CYS A 56 -3.77 -20.79 5.08
N GLU A 57 -4.80 -21.61 4.92
CA GLU A 57 -5.96 -21.32 4.07
C GLU A 57 -6.63 -19.98 4.42
N GLY A 58 -6.81 -19.68 5.71
CA GLY A 58 -7.37 -18.40 6.17
C GLY A 58 -6.48 -17.19 5.83
N CYS A 59 -5.17 -17.33 5.92
CA CYS A 59 -4.25 -16.25 5.53
C CYS A 59 -4.15 -16.10 4.01
N SER A 60 -4.22 -17.20 3.27
CA SER A 60 -4.20 -17.20 1.81
C SER A 60 -5.42 -16.45 1.25
N THR A 61 -6.61 -16.78 1.75
CA THR A 61 -7.87 -16.11 1.35
C THR A 61 -7.91 -14.63 1.74
N THR A 62 -7.40 -14.29 2.93
CA THR A 62 -7.29 -12.88 3.35
C THR A 62 -6.33 -12.12 2.45
N LYS A 63 -5.18 -12.71 2.11
CA LYS A 63 -4.21 -12.11 1.21
C LYS A 63 -4.78 -11.89 -0.18
N THR A 64 -5.46 -12.88 -0.76
CA THR A 64 -6.06 -12.72 -2.09
C THR A 64 -7.14 -11.64 -2.11
N ALA A 65 -7.97 -11.55 -1.06
CA ALA A 65 -8.96 -10.48 -0.92
C ALA A 65 -8.29 -9.08 -0.82
N GLN A 66 -7.18 -8.97 -0.09
CA GLN A 66 -6.42 -7.73 -0.01
C GLN A 66 -5.75 -7.36 -1.34
N ASP A 67 -5.15 -8.33 -2.02
CA ASP A 67 -4.51 -8.14 -3.33
C ASP A 67 -5.54 -7.66 -4.37
N GLN A 68 -6.76 -8.21 -4.35
CA GLN A 68 -7.87 -7.75 -5.20
C GLN A 68 -8.26 -6.30 -4.90
N ARG A 69 -8.46 -5.94 -3.63
CA ARG A 69 -8.78 -4.56 -3.23
C ARG A 69 -7.68 -3.59 -3.65
N LEU A 70 -6.41 -3.97 -3.49
CA LEU A 70 -5.29 -3.14 -3.93
C LEU A 70 -5.26 -2.96 -5.45
N ALA A 71 -5.60 -4.00 -6.22
CA ALA A 71 -5.71 -3.90 -7.67
C ALA A 71 -6.84 -2.94 -8.10
N GLU A 72 -8.01 -3.01 -7.44
CA GLU A 72 -9.12 -2.09 -7.68
C GLU A 72 -8.76 -0.63 -7.35
N VAL A 73 -8.10 -0.40 -6.22
CA VAL A 73 -7.64 0.94 -5.84
C VAL A 73 -6.64 1.47 -6.86
N LYS A 74 -5.67 0.65 -7.29
CA LYS A 74 -4.70 1.04 -8.33
C LYS A 74 -5.38 1.41 -9.63
N LYS A 75 -6.41 0.66 -10.05
CA LYS A 75 -7.20 0.96 -11.24
C LYS A 75 -7.90 2.31 -11.12
N LYS A 76 -8.59 2.57 -9.99
CA LYS A 76 -9.24 3.87 -9.74
C LYS A 76 -8.25 5.02 -9.73
N MET A 77 -7.06 4.83 -9.15
CA MET A 77 -6.02 5.87 -9.17
C MET A 77 -5.53 6.16 -10.59
N ALA A 78 -5.39 5.14 -11.44
CA ALA A 78 -5.01 5.33 -12.84
C ALA A 78 -6.11 6.07 -13.63
N GLU A 79 -7.38 5.70 -13.44
CA GLU A 79 -8.52 6.39 -14.06
C GLU A 79 -8.59 7.86 -13.64
N LEU A 80 -8.44 8.16 -12.34
CA LEU A 80 -8.43 9.54 -11.85
C LEU A 80 -7.25 10.36 -12.40
N ARG A 81 -6.06 9.76 -12.51
CA ARG A 81 -4.91 10.43 -13.14
C ARG A 81 -5.19 10.76 -14.59
N GLN A 82 -5.76 9.82 -15.34
CA GLN A 82 -6.14 10.05 -16.74
C GLN A 82 -7.19 11.15 -16.88
N HIS A 83 -8.19 11.18 -16.01
CA HIS A 83 -9.20 12.25 -15.99
C HIS A 83 -8.59 13.62 -15.69
N LEU A 84 -7.66 13.71 -14.74
CA LEU A 84 -6.95 14.95 -14.42
C LEU A 84 -6.06 15.42 -15.57
N GLU A 85 -5.33 14.50 -16.21
CA GLU A 85 -4.51 14.81 -17.39
C GLU A 85 -5.37 15.32 -18.56
N GLN A 86 -6.53 14.71 -18.80
CA GLN A 86 -7.47 15.17 -19.82
C GLN A 86 -8.04 16.56 -19.49
N ALA A 87 -8.56 16.75 -18.27
CA ALA A 87 -9.12 18.01 -17.84
C ALA A 87 -8.08 19.14 -17.85
N TYR A 88 -6.84 18.85 -17.45
CA TYR A 88 -5.74 19.79 -17.54
C TYR A 88 -5.39 20.10 -19.00
N GLY A 89 -5.30 19.08 -19.86
CA GLY A 89 -5.08 19.27 -21.30
C GLY A 89 -6.14 20.14 -21.96
N ASP A 90 -7.41 19.94 -21.62
CA ASP A 90 -8.53 20.74 -22.13
C ASP A 90 -8.51 22.17 -21.58
N CYS A 91 -8.19 22.35 -20.29
CA CYS A 91 -7.96 23.67 -19.72
C CYS A 91 -6.82 24.42 -20.43
N MET A 92 -5.70 23.76 -20.69
CA MET A 92 -4.56 24.35 -21.40
C MET A 92 -4.88 24.71 -22.85
N LYS A 93 -5.70 23.91 -23.55
CA LYS A 93 -6.20 24.28 -24.89
C LYS A 93 -7.00 25.57 -24.82
N HIS A 94 -7.93 25.70 -23.87
CA HIS A 94 -8.72 26.92 -23.72
C HIS A 94 -7.88 28.14 -23.35
N VAL A 95 -6.85 27.98 -22.51
CA VAL A 95 -5.87 29.05 -22.21
C VAL A 95 -5.09 29.47 -23.46
N SER A 96 -4.74 28.50 -24.32
CA SER A 96 -4.06 28.75 -25.60
C SER A 96 -4.97 29.46 -26.60
N GLU A 97 -6.23 29.03 -26.72
CA GLU A 97 -7.26 29.62 -27.58
C GLU A 97 -7.64 31.05 -27.14
N ALA A 98 -7.61 31.32 -25.84
CA ALA A 98 -7.84 32.66 -25.28
C ALA A 98 -6.65 33.62 -25.49
N GLY A 99 -5.58 33.19 -26.17
CA GLY A 99 -4.44 34.03 -26.53
C GLY A 99 -3.54 34.44 -25.35
N LEU A 100 -3.67 33.80 -24.18
CA LEU A 100 -2.83 34.08 -23.02
C LEU A 100 -1.41 33.47 -23.11
N LEU A 101 -1.13 32.70 -24.17
CA LEU A 101 0.17 32.06 -24.42
C LEU A 101 0.98 32.73 -25.53
N GLU A 102 0.69 33.98 -25.90
CA GLU A 102 1.66 34.78 -26.66
C GLU A 102 2.65 35.49 -25.74
N ALA A 103 3.68 34.74 -25.33
CA ALA A 103 4.98 35.32 -25.02
C ALA A 103 6.04 34.52 -25.78
N LYS A 104 6.49 35.12 -26.88
CA LYS A 104 7.52 34.64 -27.81
C LYS A 104 8.74 34.02 -27.12
N PRO A 105 9.33 32.93 -27.67
CA PRO A 105 10.70 32.56 -27.40
C PRO A 105 11.61 33.39 -28.33
N GLU A 106 12.10 34.53 -27.86
CA GLU A 106 13.22 35.23 -28.48
C GLU A 106 14.45 35.05 -27.57
N ASN A 107 15.34 34.09 -27.89
CA ASN A 107 16.68 34.38 -28.40
C ASN A 107 17.54 33.11 -28.50
N GLU A 108 18.02 32.82 -29.72
CA GLU A 108 19.16 31.94 -29.97
C GLU A 108 20.48 32.73 -29.76
N GLY A 109 21.54 32.08 -29.26
CA GLY A 109 22.91 32.42 -29.67
C GLY A 109 23.90 32.98 -28.62
N ASN A 110 24.63 32.05 -27.96
CA ASN A 110 26.09 31.92 -28.01
C ASN A 110 27.03 33.04 -27.48
N GLN A 111 27.68 32.83 -26.31
CA GLN A 111 29.15 32.60 -26.16
C GLN A 111 29.62 32.63 -24.69
N GLU A 112 30.67 31.85 -24.43
CA GLU A 112 31.26 31.44 -23.15
C GLU A 112 31.78 32.58 -22.26
N SER A 113 31.59 32.44 -20.95
CA SER A 113 32.51 32.97 -19.93
C SER A 113 32.30 32.18 -18.64
N GLU A 114 33.29 31.38 -18.29
CA GLU A 114 33.46 30.81 -16.95
C GLU A 114 33.44 31.93 -15.90
N GLY A 115 32.74 31.71 -14.77
CA GLY A 115 32.71 32.66 -13.67
C GLY A 115 31.57 32.43 -12.68
N SER A 116 31.82 31.55 -11.70
CA SER A 116 31.09 31.36 -10.44
C SER A 116 30.03 32.42 -10.08
N THR A 117 28.77 32.00 -9.83
CA THR A 117 27.97 32.30 -8.62
C THR A 117 26.58 31.63 -8.68
N LYS A 118 26.36 30.64 -7.78
CA LYS A 118 25.11 30.10 -7.17
C LYS A 118 23.86 29.77 -8.03
N PRO A 119 23.17 28.63 -7.75
CA PRO A 119 21.94 28.26 -8.47
C PRO A 119 20.78 29.14 -7.99
N ASN A 120 20.27 30.01 -8.85
CA ASN A 120 18.97 30.63 -8.61
C ASN A 120 17.91 29.56 -8.81
N GLU A 121 17.25 29.23 -7.71
CA GLU A 121 16.02 28.46 -7.66
C GLU A 121 15.05 28.98 -8.72
N VAL A 122 14.75 28.14 -9.71
CA VAL A 122 13.53 28.29 -10.49
C VAL A 122 12.41 28.00 -9.49
N GLY A 123 11.92 29.06 -8.84
CA GLY A 123 10.84 28.98 -7.86
C GLY A 123 9.67 28.21 -8.47
N ASP A 124 9.07 27.32 -7.67
CA ASP A 124 7.93 26.51 -8.06
C ASP A 124 6.91 27.39 -8.80
N PRO A 125 6.52 27.07 -10.05
CA PRO A 125 5.56 27.86 -10.81
C PRO A 125 4.24 28.07 -10.05
N VAL A 126 3.91 27.17 -9.12
CA VAL A 126 2.77 27.30 -8.21
C VAL A 126 2.97 28.45 -7.21
N GLU A 127 4.15 28.59 -6.62
CA GLU A 127 4.46 29.71 -5.70
C GLU A 127 4.43 31.06 -6.41
N ALA A 128 4.96 31.13 -7.63
CA ALA A 128 4.94 32.35 -8.44
C ALA A 128 3.49 32.78 -8.74
N PHE A 129 2.62 31.83 -9.11
CA PHE A 129 1.21 32.08 -9.37
C PHE A 129 0.45 32.53 -8.10
N LEU A 130 0.66 31.85 -6.98
CA LEU A 130 0.06 32.22 -5.70
C LEU A 130 0.46 33.62 -5.25
N LYS A 131 1.74 33.97 -5.41
CA LYS A 131 2.25 35.30 -5.08
C LYS A 131 1.67 36.38 -5.99
N MET A 132 1.49 36.09 -7.28
CA MET A 132 0.83 37.00 -8.22
C MET A 132 -0.64 37.21 -7.85
N LYS A 133 -1.35 36.16 -7.45
CA LYS A 133 -2.75 36.24 -7.02
C LYS A 133 -2.95 36.95 -5.68
N MET A 134 -2.00 36.82 -4.76
CA MET A 134 -1.99 37.58 -3.51
C MET A 134 -1.75 39.09 -3.71
N ASN A 135 -1.14 39.49 -4.83
CA ASN A 135 -0.83 40.88 -5.15
C ASN A 135 -1.93 41.58 -5.99
N GLU A 136 -2.98 40.87 -6.41
CA GLU A 136 -4.13 41.49 -7.08
C GLU A 136 -4.98 42.32 -6.08
N LYS A 137 -5.59 43.42 -6.56
CA LYS A 137 -6.34 44.42 -5.77
C LYS A 137 -7.48 43.87 -4.89
N TYR A 138 -7.80 42.58 -4.98
CA TYR A 138 -8.85 41.90 -4.23
C TYR A 138 -8.38 40.63 -3.51
N SER A 139 -7.08 40.50 -3.20
CA SER A 139 -6.54 39.34 -2.47
C SER A 139 -7.16 39.10 -1.10
N HIS A 140 -7.70 40.15 -0.48
CA HIS A 140 -8.47 40.09 0.77
C HIS A 140 -9.79 39.30 0.65
N LEU A 141 -10.32 39.09 -0.56
CA LEU A 141 -11.53 38.27 -0.79
C LEU A 141 -11.23 36.77 -0.88
N MET A 142 -9.96 36.37 -1.02
CA MET A 142 -9.54 34.97 -1.13
C MET A 142 -9.23 34.34 0.24
N VAL A 143 -9.21 35.12 1.32
CA VAL A 143 -9.09 34.64 2.70
C VAL A 143 -10.50 34.55 3.30
N LEU A 144 -11.27 33.56 2.85
CA LEU A 144 -12.58 33.23 3.44
C LEU A 144 -12.52 31.85 4.09
N SER A 145 -11.80 31.72 5.20
CA SER A 145 -12.06 30.74 6.28
C SER A 145 -11.01 30.89 7.37
N ASP A 146 -11.41 31.46 8.51
CA ASP A 146 -11.01 31.11 9.89
C ASP A 146 -11.13 32.31 10.84
N SER A 147 -12.31 32.92 10.87
CA SER A 147 -12.66 33.87 11.93
C SER A 147 -14.12 33.68 12.36
N GLN A 148 -14.43 32.48 12.85
CA GLN A 148 -15.40 32.31 13.93
C GLN A 148 -14.87 31.30 14.95
N SER A 149 -14.00 31.80 15.83
CA SER A 149 -13.73 31.20 17.12
C SER A 149 -13.76 32.31 18.16
N LYS A 150 -14.96 32.58 18.67
CA LYS A 150 -15.29 32.89 20.08
C LYS A 150 -16.76 33.25 20.22
#